data_AF-A0A853C838-F1
#
_entry.id   AF-A0A853C838-F1
#
_cell.length_a   1.000
_cell.length_b   1.000
_cell.length_c   1.000
_cell.angle_alpha   90.00
_cell.angle_beta   90.00
_cell.angle_gamma   90.00
#
_symmetry.space_group_name_H-M   'P 1'
#
loop_
_entity.id
_entity.type
_entity.pdbx_description
1 polymer ?
#
loop_
_entity_poly.entity_id
_entity_poly.type
_entity_poly.pdbx_seq_one_letter_code
_entity_poly.pdbx_strand_id
1 'polypeptide(L)'
;MTRTEARAADAALARGAGPVAVRPGRLVVTVGVVTALWCLGFAAFNVWFEATDRFSTGEYADAEDALSVMNWVVTVLKLVGAGAALLSIRRRPVAPRSVGVVLWGAFATVTVYVVGSIAFVVAILAGVAGDVDTLDGRSIAYVAAFLLAAAGFGILAASFQRRARPGARTVLLGICGAPVVLGGVLVVGPAILEAAGLMSAR
;
A
#
# COMPACT_ATOMS: atom_id res chain seq x y z
N MET A 1 -44.52 17.80 32.29
CA MET A 1 -43.41 17.19 31.54
C MET A 1 -42.51 16.48 32.52
N THR A 2 -42.53 15.15 32.53
CA THR A 2 -41.81 14.35 33.52
C THR A 2 -40.35 14.14 33.10
N ARG A 3 -39.45 13.95 34.07
CA ARG A 3 -38.01 13.72 33.85
C ARG A 3 -37.73 12.57 32.87
N THR A 4 -38.67 11.64 32.75
CA THR A 4 -38.66 10.49 31.85
C THR A 4 -38.90 10.89 30.39
N GLU A 5 -39.80 11.84 30.13
CA GLU A 5 -40.09 12.36 28.79
C GLU A 5 -38.91 13.16 28.24
N ALA A 6 -38.25 13.96 29.10
CA ALA A 6 -37.05 14.69 28.73
C ALA A 6 -35.90 13.75 28.32
N ARG A 7 -35.70 12.65 29.07
CA ARG A 7 -34.69 11.63 28.72
C ARG A 7 -35.04 10.87 27.43
N ALA A 8 -36.32 10.60 27.19
CA ALA A 8 -36.77 9.95 25.96
C ALA A 8 -36.58 10.84 24.73
N ALA A 9 -36.82 12.15 24.88
CA ALA A 9 -36.56 13.16 23.84
C ALA A 9 -35.07 13.32 23.56
N ASP A 10 -34.22 13.40 24.59
CA ASP A 10 -32.75 13.44 24.44
C ASP A 10 -32.21 12.17 23.78
N ALA A 11 -32.73 10.99 24.17
CA ALA A 11 -32.36 9.73 23.54
C ALA A 11 -32.87 9.61 22.09
N ALA A 12 -33.99 10.25 21.74
CA ALA A 12 -34.47 10.31 20.36
C ALA A 12 -33.63 11.29 19.51
N LEU A 13 -33.23 12.43 20.07
CA LEU A 13 -32.29 13.38 19.45
C LEU A 13 -30.91 12.76 19.22
N ALA A 14 -30.39 12.01 20.20
CA ALA A 14 -29.13 11.28 20.07
C ALA A 14 -29.19 10.14 19.05
N ARG A 15 -30.37 9.51 18.87
CA ARG A 15 -30.61 8.51 17.82
C ARG A 15 -30.83 9.10 16.43
N GLY A 16 -31.29 10.36 16.35
CA GLY A 16 -31.45 11.12 15.10
C GLY A 16 -30.17 11.82 14.62
N ALA A 17 -29.19 12.03 15.50
CA ALA A 17 -27.86 12.51 15.15
C ALA A 17 -27.06 11.40 14.46
N GLY A 18 -27.31 11.19 13.16
CA GLY A 18 -26.45 10.37 12.31
C GLY A 18 -24.99 10.82 12.43
N PRO A 19 -24.02 9.92 12.22
CA PRO A 19 -22.60 10.22 12.46
C PRO A 19 -22.20 11.49 11.71
N VAL A 20 -21.77 12.51 12.47
CA VAL A 20 -21.30 13.79 11.94
C VAL A 20 -20.24 13.48 10.88
N ALA A 21 -20.53 13.81 9.63
CA ALA A 21 -19.64 13.56 8.51
C ALA A 21 -18.41 14.47 8.64
N VAL A 22 -17.36 13.98 9.32
CA VAL A 22 -16.09 14.70 9.44
C VAL A 22 -15.42 14.71 8.08
N ARG A 23 -15.46 15.86 7.39
CA ARG A 23 -14.81 16.04 6.09
C ARG A 23 -13.29 15.90 6.24
N PRO A 24 -12.60 15.22 5.30
CA PRO A 24 -11.14 15.28 5.25
C PRO A 24 -10.69 16.71 4.93
N GLY A 25 -9.60 17.15 5.57
CA GLY A 25 -8.97 18.43 5.25
C GLY A 25 -8.41 18.45 3.82
N ARG A 26 -8.24 19.63 3.24
CA ARG A 26 -7.74 19.79 1.85
C ARG A 26 -6.41 19.08 1.61
N LEU A 27 -5.48 19.16 2.56
CA LEU A 27 -4.20 18.47 2.51
C LEU A 27 -4.37 16.94 2.37
N VAL A 28 -5.27 16.34 3.15
CA VAL A 28 -5.54 14.89 3.11
C VAL A 28 -6.12 14.47 1.77
N VAL A 29 -6.99 15.31 1.18
CA VAL A 29 -7.52 15.08 -0.17
C VAL A 29 -6.39 15.11 -1.20
N THR A 30 -5.53 16.13 -1.16
CA THR A 30 -4.37 16.22 -2.06
C THR A 30 -3.45 15.02 -1.91
N VAL A 31 -3.09 14.64 -0.69
CA VAL A 31 -2.28 13.44 -0.41
C VAL A 31 -2.97 12.19 -0.96
N GLY A 32 -4.27 12.03 -0.76
CA GLY A 32 -5.03 10.88 -1.26
C GLY A 32 -5.02 10.76 -2.78
N VAL A 33 -5.18 11.89 -3.48
CA VAL A 33 -5.10 11.93 -4.94
C VAL A 33 -3.68 11.62 -5.41
N VAL A 34 -2.65 12.24 -4.83
CA VAL A 34 -1.25 12.00 -5.21
C VAL A 34 -0.84 10.55 -4.96
N THR A 35 -1.20 9.97 -3.81
CA THR A 35 -0.92 8.56 -3.50
C THR A 35 -1.66 7.61 -4.45
N ALA A 36 -2.91 7.93 -4.83
CA ALA A 36 -3.65 7.16 -5.81
C ALA A 36 -2.99 7.24 -7.20
N LEU A 37 -2.61 8.44 -7.66
CA LEU A 37 -1.90 8.64 -8.92
C LEU A 37 -0.55 7.92 -8.95
N TRP A 38 0.19 7.92 -7.85
CA TRP A 38 1.42 7.16 -7.72
C TRP A 38 1.17 5.65 -7.90
N CYS A 39 0.13 5.10 -7.27
CA CYS A 39 -0.24 3.71 -7.45
C CYS A 39 -0.64 3.40 -8.91
N LEU A 40 -1.48 4.25 -9.51
CA LEU A 40 -1.93 4.09 -10.89
C LEU A 40 -0.78 4.22 -11.89
N GLY A 41 0.15 5.16 -11.67
CA GLY A 41 1.34 5.32 -12.50
C GLY A 41 2.24 4.08 -12.46
N PHE A 42 2.41 3.49 -11.27
CA PHE A 42 3.15 2.24 -11.14
C PHE A 42 2.46 1.07 -11.85
N ALA A 43 1.13 0.95 -11.69
CA ALA A 43 0.35 -0.06 -12.40
C ALA A 43 0.41 0.12 -13.93
N ALA A 44 0.34 1.37 -14.42
CA ALA A 44 0.46 1.66 -15.84
C ALA A 44 1.85 1.30 -16.39
N PHE A 45 2.91 1.53 -15.59
CA PHE A 45 4.26 1.15 -15.97
C PHE A 45 4.42 -0.38 -16.06
N ASN A 46 3.82 -1.13 -15.12
CA ASN A 46 3.77 -2.59 -15.17
C ASN A 46 3.03 -3.10 -16.42
N VAL A 47 1.88 -2.52 -16.74
CA VAL A 47 1.14 -2.87 -17.97
C VAL A 47 1.93 -2.52 -19.23
N TRP A 48 2.69 -1.42 -19.21
CA TRP A 48 3.56 -1.05 -20.32
C TRP A 48 4.71 -2.05 -20.51
N PHE A 49 5.32 -2.53 -19.42
CA PHE A 49 6.31 -3.61 -19.49
C PHE A 49 5.76 -4.88 -20.13
N GLU A 50 4.53 -5.25 -19.76
CA GLU A 50 3.84 -6.39 -20.37
C GLU A 50 3.57 -6.14 -21.87
N ALA A 51 3.02 -4.98 -22.20
CA ALA A 51 2.62 -4.65 -23.57
C ALA A 51 3.79 -4.44 -24.55
N THR A 52 5.02 -4.31 -24.03
CA THR A 52 6.24 -4.16 -24.82
C THR A 52 7.10 -5.42 -24.80
N ASP A 53 6.57 -6.52 -24.27
CA ASP A 53 7.27 -7.80 -24.08
C ASP A 53 8.64 -7.59 -23.43
N ARG A 54 8.74 -6.65 -22.48
CA ARG A 54 10.02 -6.22 -21.91
C ARG A 54 10.75 -7.38 -21.23
N PHE A 55 10.01 -8.36 -20.73
CA PHE A 55 10.54 -9.55 -20.08
C PHE A 55 11.02 -10.63 -21.07
N SER A 56 10.57 -10.62 -22.32
CA SER A 56 10.98 -11.59 -23.36
C SER A 56 12.38 -11.35 -23.93
N THR A 57 13.04 -10.25 -23.56
CA THR A 57 14.32 -9.81 -24.15
C THR A 57 15.39 -9.52 -23.11
N GLY A 58 16.64 -9.85 -23.46
CA GLY A 58 17.82 -9.56 -22.65
C GLY A 58 17.91 -10.43 -21.39
N GLU A 59 18.39 -9.84 -20.29
CA GLU A 59 18.68 -10.51 -19.01
C GLU A 59 17.45 -11.17 -18.34
N TYR A 60 16.24 -10.85 -18.78
CA TYR A 60 14.99 -11.31 -18.17
C TYR A 60 14.31 -12.47 -18.92
N ALA A 61 14.78 -12.82 -20.12
CA ALA A 61 14.10 -13.77 -21.01
C ALA A 61 13.95 -15.17 -20.39
N ASP A 62 14.95 -15.63 -19.64
CA ASP A 62 14.93 -16.95 -18.99
C ASP A 62 13.91 -17.06 -17.85
N ALA A 63 13.34 -15.92 -17.40
CA ALA A 63 12.36 -15.85 -16.32
C ALA A 63 11.11 -15.07 -16.73
N GLU A 64 10.82 -14.96 -18.04
CA GLU A 64 9.74 -14.15 -18.59
C GLU A 64 8.39 -14.42 -17.91
N ASP A 65 7.96 -15.69 -17.90
CA ASP A 65 6.68 -16.11 -17.35
C ASP A 65 6.57 -15.79 -15.85
N ALA A 66 7.64 -16.05 -15.10
CA ALA A 66 7.70 -15.75 -13.67
C ALA A 66 7.61 -14.24 -13.41
N LEU A 67 8.33 -13.44 -14.19
CA LEU A 67 8.32 -11.98 -14.07
C LEU A 67 6.98 -11.38 -14.49
N SER A 68 6.34 -11.91 -15.54
CA SER A 68 4.98 -11.51 -15.95
C SER A 68 3.96 -11.76 -14.84
N VAL A 69 3.96 -12.95 -14.22
CA VAL A 69 3.05 -13.26 -13.11
C VAL A 69 3.25 -12.29 -11.95
N MET A 70 4.50 -12.07 -11.54
CA MET A 70 4.81 -11.13 -10.46
C MET A 70 4.45 -9.68 -10.81
N ASN A 71 4.64 -9.29 -12.08
CA ASN A 71 4.25 -7.99 -12.61
C ASN A 71 2.74 -7.75 -12.47
N TRP A 72 1.92 -8.75 -12.81
CA TRP A 72 0.46 -8.69 -12.65
C TRP A 72 0.03 -8.68 -11.18
N VAL A 73 0.65 -9.49 -10.32
CA VAL A 73 0.39 -9.47 -8.86
C VAL A 73 0.63 -8.07 -8.28
N VAL A 74 1.77 -7.45 -8.61
CA VAL A 74 2.09 -6.09 -8.17
C VAL A 74 1.10 -5.09 -8.75
N THR A 75 0.69 -5.24 -10.01
CA THR A 75 -0.33 -4.38 -10.64
C THR A 75 -1.63 -4.39 -9.86
N VAL A 76 -2.14 -5.58 -9.51
CA VAL A 76 -3.37 -5.73 -8.71
C VAL A 76 -3.20 -5.07 -7.33
N LEU A 77 -2.07 -5.28 -6.65
CA LEU A 77 -1.79 -4.64 -5.36
C LEU A 77 -1.81 -3.10 -5.46
N LYS A 78 -1.25 -2.53 -6.54
CA LYS A 78 -1.27 -1.08 -6.78
C LYS A 78 -2.70 -0.58 -7.01
N LEU A 79 -3.53 -1.31 -7.77
CA LEU A 79 -4.94 -0.95 -7.96
C LEU A 79 -5.73 -0.98 -6.65
N VAL A 80 -5.50 -1.98 -5.79
CA VAL A 80 -6.09 -2.04 -4.44
C VAL A 80 -5.64 -0.84 -3.59
N GLY A 81 -4.35 -0.50 -3.63
CA GLY A 81 -3.80 0.69 -2.96
C GLY A 81 -4.44 2.00 -3.44
N ALA A 82 -4.60 2.17 -4.75
CA ALA A 82 -5.26 3.32 -5.36
C ALA A 82 -6.72 3.43 -4.91
N GLY A 83 -7.45 2.31 -4.94
CA GLY A 83 -8.83 2.23 -4.46
C GLY A 83 -8.95 2.63 -2.99
N ALA A 84 -8.08 2.10 -2.12
CA ALA A 84 -8.07 2.45 -0.71
C ALA A 84 -7.74 3.93 -0.47
N ALA A 85 -6.77 4.50 -1.20
CA ALA A 85 -6.44 5.92 -1.11
C ALA A 85 -7.64 6.81 -1.47
N LEU A 86 -8.33 6.51 -2.57
CA LEU A 86 -9.53 7.25 -3.01
C LEU A 86 -10.73 7.05 -2.08
N LEU A 87 -10.95 5.83 -1.58
CA LEU A 87 -12.02 5.55 -0.62
C LEU A 87 -11.78 6.27 0.72
N SER A 88 -10.52 6.41 1.12
CA SER A 88 -10.15 7.06 2.38
C SER A 88 -10.56 8.54 2.41
N ILE A 89 -10.50 9.24 1.27
CA ILE A 89 -10.80 10.68 1.17
C ILE A 89 -12.29 10.98 0.95
N ARG A 90 -13.15 9.96 0.95
CA ARG A 90 -14.60 10.17 0.89
C ARG A 90 -15.10 10.86 2.15
N ARG A 91 -16.14 11.70 1.97
CA ARG A 91 -16.81 12.41 3.08
C ARG A 91 -17.48 11.44 4.06
N ARG A 92 -18.07 10.36 3.54
CA ARG A 92 -18.64 9.28 4.34
C ARG A 92 -17.73 8.06 4.20
N PRO A 93 -17.15 7.56 5.31
CA PRO A 93 -16.36 6.33 5.28
C PRO A 93 -17.23 5.17 4.76
N VAL A 94 -16.73 4.46 3.76
CA VAL A 94 -17.32 3.22 3.24
C VAL A 94 -16.42 2.07 3.66
N ALA A 95 -17.00 0.97 4.15
CA ALA A 95 -16.27 -0.22 4.62
C ALA A 95 -15.06 0.14 5.52
N PRO A 96 -15.26 0.85 6.65
CA PRO A 96 -14.18 1.46 7.42
C PRO A 96 -13.17 0.46 7.98
N ARG A 97 -13.58 -0.79 8.22
CA ARG A 97 -12.64 -1.86 8.61
C ARG A 97 -11.73 -2.24 7.45
N SER A 98 -12.29 -2.60 6.30
CA SER A 98 -11.51 -3.04 5.14
C SER A 98 -10.57 -1.94 4.63
N VAL A 99 -11.05 -0.71 4.48
CA VAL A 99 -10.22 0.42 4.07
C VAL A 99 -9.13 0.70 5.11
N GLY A 100 -9.44 0.63 6.40
CA GLY A 100 -8.46 0.78 7.47
C GLY A 100 -7.36 -0.29 7.42
N VAL A 101 -7.73 -1.57 7.28
CA VAL A 101 -6.76 -2.69 7.14
C VAL A 101 -5.85 -2.46 5.95
N VAL A 102 -6.41 -2.13 4.78
CA VAL A 102 -5.63 -1.93 3.56
C VAL A 102 -4.70 -0.74 3.67
N LEU A 103 -5.13 0.39 4.24
CA LEU A 103 -4.27 1.57 4.41
C LEU A 103 -3.10 1.31 5.36
N TRP A 104 -3.36 0.68 6.52
CA TRP A 104 -2.31 0.33 7.47
C TRP A 104 -1.37 -0.75 6.92
N GLY A 105 -1.91 -1.72 6.17
CA GLY A 105 -1.11 -2.74 5.49
C GLY A 105 -0.26 -2.16 4.37
N ALA A 106 -0.80 -1.27 3.54
CA ALA A 106 -0.03 -0.58 2.51
C ALA A 106 1.08 0.28 3.13
N PHE A 107 0.77 1.06 4.16
CA PHE A 107 1.76 1.84 4.90
C PHE A 107 2.88 0.94 5.45
N ALA A 108 2.54 -0.13 6.16
CA ALA A 108 3.52 -1.03 6.75
C ALA A 108 4.36 -1.76 5.68
N THR A 109 3.73 -2.22 4.60
CA THR A 109 4.40 -2.93 3.49
C THR A 109 5.43 -2.03 2.83
N VAL A 110 5.02 -0.81 2.44
CA VAL A 110 5.93 0.15 1.79
C VAL A 110 7.01 0.61 2.76
N THR A 111 6.70 0.79 4.05
CA THR A 111 7.70 1.16 5.06
C THR A 111 8.77 0.08 5.24
N VAL A 112 8.37 -1.18 5.40
CA VAL A 112 9.33 -2.30 5.54
C VAL A 112 10.18 -2.42 4.28
N TYR A 113 9.56 -2.28 3.10
CA TYR A 113 10.29 -2.25 1.83
C TYR A 113 11.35 -1.15 1.80
N VAL A 114 10.98 0.10 2.11
CA VAL A 114 11.91 1.24 2.12
C VAL A 114 13.02 1.06 3.14
N VAL A 115 12.70 0.60 4.34
CA VAL A 115 13.71 0.33 5.38
C VAL A 115 14.68 -0.76 4.92
N GLY A 116 14.17 -1.84 4.30
CA GLY A 116 14.99 -2.89 3.72
C GLY A 116 15.91 -2.36 2.61
N SER A 117 15.39 -1.53 1.70
CA SER A 117 16.18 -0.89 0.64
C SER A 117 17.27 0.02 1.21
N ILE A 118 16.97 0.83 2.22
CA ILE A 118 17.96 1.70 2.87
C ILE A 118 19.04 0.86 3.58
N ALA A 119 18.65 -0.20 4.30
CA ALA A 119 19.59 -1.10 4.95
C ALA A 119 20.53 -1.77 3.94
N PHE A 120 20.01 -2.16 2.78
CA PHE A 120 20.81 -2.72 1.68
C PHE A 120 21.80 -1.69 1.11
N VAL A 121 21.38 -0.44 0.87
CA VAL A 121 22.28 0.64 0.45
C VAL A 121 23.38 0.89 1.48
N VAL A 122 23.05 0.91 2.78
CA VAL A 122 24.03 1.06 3.85
C VAL A 122 25.03 -0.10 3.86
N ALA A 123 24.58 -1.33 3.62
CA ALA A 123 25.45 -2.50 3.53
C ALA A 123 26.43 -2.41 2.35
N ILE A 124 26.00 -1.91 1.19
CA ILE A 124 26.89 -1.61 0.05
C ILE A 124 27.93 -0.56 0.43
N LEU A 125 27.50 0.56 1.01
CA LEU A 125 28.41 1.65 1.40
C LEU A 125 29.41 1.24 2.50
N ALA A 126 29.02 0.29 3.36
CA ALA A 126 29.89 -0.28 4.37
C ALA A 126 30.83 -1.38 3.82
N GLY A 127 30.73 -1.74 2.54
CA GLY A 127 31.51 -2.81 1.91
C GLY A 127 31.12 -4.22 2.38
N VAL A 128 29.93 -4.38 2.95
CA VAL A 128 29.45 -5.65 3.53
C VAL A 128 28.76 -6.53 2.49
N ALA A 129 28.08 -5.93 1.50
CA ALA A 129 27.36 -6.67 0.46
C ALA A 129 27.18 -5.82 -0.81
N GLY A 130 27.29 -6.41 -2.00
CA GLY A 130 27.04 -5.73 -3.28
C GLY A 130 28.18 -4.82 -3.75
N ASP A 131 28.00 -4.23 -4.93
CA ASP A 131 28.99 -3.33 -5.57
C ASP A 131 28.47 -1.88 -5.55
N VAL A 132 29.36 -0.91 -5.32
CA VAL A 132 29.03 0.52 -5.25
C VAL A 132 28.52 1.03 -6.60
N ASP A 133 28.96 0.43 -7.70
CA ASP A 133 28.52 0.78 -9.06
C ASP A 133 27.02 0.50 -9.30
N THR A 134 26.38 -0.28 -8.41
CA THR A 134 24.92 -0.49 -8.44
C THR A 134 24.11 0.68 -7.88
N LEU A 135 24.75 1.63 -7.19
CA LEU A 135 24.10 2.79 -6.59
C LEU A 135 24.03 3.96 -7.58
N ASP A 136 23.07 3.89 -8.50
CA ASP A 136 22.82 4.97 -9.46
C ASP A 136 21.74 5.97 -8.99
N GLY A 137 21.67 7.12 -9.68
CA GLY A 137 20.66 8.14 -9.37
C GLY A 137 19.21 7.65 -9.55
N ARG A 138 18.99 6.64 -10.40
CA ARG A 138 17.68 6.03 -10.64
C ARG A 138 17.21 5.22 -9.44
N SER A 139 18.11 4.46 -8.82
CA SER A 139 17.86 3.69 -7.61
C SER A 139 17.50 4.59 -6.43
N ILE A 140 18.22 5.72 -6.28
CA ILE A 140 17.90 6.73 -5.25
C ILE A 140 16.52 7.33 -5.49
N ALA A 141 16.21 7.74 -6.73
CA ALA A 141 14.91 8.31 -7.08
C ALA A 141 13.77 7.31 -6.84
N TYR A 142 14.02 6.03 -7.12
CA TYR A 142 13.07 4.95 -6.88
C TYR A 142 12.80 4.78 -5.37
N VAL A 143 13.83 4.67 -4.53
CA VAL A 143 13.64 4.59 -3.06
C VAL A 143 12.93 5.82 -2.51
N ALA A 144 13.30 7.02 -2.99
CA ALA A 144 12.63 8.26 -2.60
C ALA A 144 11.14 8.28 -2.97
N ALA A 145 10.76 7.77 -4.15
CA ALA A 145 9.37 7.64 -4.56
C ALA A 145 8.58 6.71 -3.62
N PHE A 146 9.17 5.59 -3.19
CA PHE A 146 8.54 4.70 -2.22
C PHE A 146 8.47 5.30 -0.81
N LEU A 147 9.46 6.09 -0.39
CA LEU A 147 9.41 6.83 0.87
C LEU A 147 8.25 7.84 0.88
N LEU A 148 8.07 8.58 -0.21
CA LEU A 148 6.93 9.48 -0.38
C LEU A 148 5.59 8.73 -0.36
N ALA A 149 5.54 7.55 -0.98
CA ALA A 149 4.35 6.70 -0.95
C ALA A 149 4.04 6.19 0.47
N ALA A 150 5.06 5.77 1.23
CA ALA A 150 4.90 5.37 2.64
C ALA A 150 4.35 6.53 3.46
N ALA A 151 4.93 7.72 3.34
CA ALA A 151 4.42 8.92 4.02
C ALA A 151 2.96 9.21 3.63
N GLY A 152 2.63 9.12 2.34
CA GLY A 152 1.27 9.30 1.84
C GLY A 152 0.28 8.31 2.48
N PHE A 153 0.56 7.01 2.41
CA PHE A 153 -0.29 5.99 3.05
C PHE A 153 -0.39 6.15 4.56
N GLY A 154 0.70 6.54 5.25
CA GLY A 154 0.69 6.81 6.69
C GLY A 154 -0.23 7.98 7.06
N ILE A 155 -0.17 9.09 6.31
CA ILE A 155 -1.06 10.24 6.50
C ILE A 155 -2.52 9.84 6.26
N LEU A 156 -2.80 9.08 5.20
CA LEU A 156 -4.15 8.61 4.89
C LEU A 156 -4.68 7.66 5.96
N ALA A 157 -3.88 6.69 6.40
CA ALA A 157 -4.22 5.74 7.44
C ALA A 157 -4.54 6.46 8.76
N ALA A 158 -3.66 7.37 9.20
CA ALA A 158 -3.87 8.15 10.42
C ALA A 158 -5.09 9.07 10.34
N SER A 159 -5.29 9.76 9.20
CA SER A 159 -6.46 10.62 8.99
C SER A 159 -7.76 9.81 8.97
N PHE A 160 -7.76 8.68 8.27
CA PHE A 160 -8.92 7.79 8.18
C PHE A 160 -9.24 7.17 9.54
N GLN A 161 -8.21 6.75 10.30
CA GLN A 161 -8.35 6.24 11.67
C GLN A 161 -9.07 7.25 12.57
N ARG A 162 -8.68 8.52 12.52
CA ARG A 162 -9.30 9.58 13.33
C ARG A 162 -10.76 9.81 12.96
N ARG A 163 -11.10 9.73 11.67
CA ARG A 163 -12.46 10.00 11.15
C ARG A 163 -13.42 8.83 11.25
N ALA A 164 -12.95 7.62 10.92
CA ALA A 164 -13.77 6.42 10.83
C ALA A 164 -13.69 5.52 12.09
N ARG A 165 -12.70 5.76 12.97
CA ARG A 165 -12.43 5.02 14.22
C ARG A 165 -12.53 3.48 14.08
N PRO A 166 -11.95 2.85 13.04
CA PRO A 166 -11.93 1.40 13.00
C PRO A 166 -11.03 0.91 14.13
N GLY A 167 -11.55 0.07 15.04
CA GLY A 167 -10.86 -0.26 16.30
C GLY A 167 -9.44 -0.80 16.13
N ALA A 168 -8.65 -0.84 17.22
CA ALA A 168 -7.22 -1.19 17.21
C ALA A 168 -6.88 -2.50 16.48
N ARG A 169 -7.78 -3.49 16.49
CA ARG A 169 -7.66 -4.73 15.71
C ARG A 169 -7.45 -4.48 14.21
N THR A 170 -8.05 -3.43 13.66
CA THR A 170 -7.89 -3.03 12.25
C THR A 170 -6.47 -2.59 11.94
N VAL A 171 -5.86 -1.81 12.86
CA VAL A 171 -4.48 -1.34 12.74
C VAL A 171 -3.54 -2.54 12.79
N LEU A 172 -3.71 -3.41 13.79
CA LEU A 172 -2.91 -4.61 13.96
C LEU A 172 -3.02 -5.55 12.76
N LEU A 173 -4.23 -5.85 12.29
CA LEU A 173 -4.44 -6.69 11.10
C LEU A 173 -3.79 -6.07 9.85
N GLY A 174 -3.85 -4.75 9.68
CA GLY A 174 -3.16 -4.07 8.61
C GLY A 174 -1.64 -4.24 8.71
N ILE A 175 -1.04 -3.86 9.84
CA ILE A 175 0.41 -3.94 10.05
C ILE A 175 0.92 -5.38 9.92
N CYS A 176 0.25 -6.36 10.52
CA CYS A 176 0.59 -7.78 10.40
C CYS A 176 0.36 -8.32 8.98
N GLY A 177 -0.46 -7.65 8.16
CA GLY A 177 -0.58 -7.95 6.74
C GLY A 177 0.69 -7.66 5.95
N ALA A 178 1.55 -6.75 6.40
CA ALA A 178 2.78 -6.41 5.66
C ALA A 178 3.76 -7.58 5.55
N PRO A 179 4.13 -8.30 6.64
CA PRO A 179 4.91 -9.52 6.53
C PRO A 179 4.28 -10.58 5.61
N VAL A 180 2.95 -10.71 5.61
CA VAL A 180 2.24 -11.68 4.76
C VAL A 180 2.32 -11.28 3.28
N VAL A 181 2.12 -10.00 2.96
CA VAL A 181 2.24 -9.50 1.59
C VAL A 181 3.69 -9.59 1.12
N LEU A 182 4.66 -9.17 1.94
CA LEU A 182 6.08 -9.22 1.59
C LEU A 182 6.57 -10.66 1.47
N GLY A 183 6.28 -11.53 2.44
CA GLY A 183 6.63 -12.95 2.34
C GLY A 183 5.93 -13.63 1.17
N GLY A 184 4.67 -13.26 0.90
CA GLY A 184 3.92 -13.72 -0.26
C GLY A 184 4.59 -13.34 -1.57
N VAL A 185 4.98 -12.08 -1.73
CA VAL A 185 5.57 -11.55 -2.97
C VAL A 185 7.04 -11.93 -3.14
N LEU A 186 7.82 -11.94 -2.06
CA LEU A 186 9.28 -12.09 -2.11
C LEU A 186 9.77 -13.52 -1.89
N VAL A 187 8.94 -14.39 -1.31
CA VAL A 187 9.34 -15.77 -0.97
C VAL A 187 8.38 -16.77 -1.60
N VAL A 188 7.09 -16.68 -1.29
CA VAL A 188 6.09 -17.68 -1.71
C VAL A 188 5.85 -17.63 -3.21
N GLY A 189 5.69 -16.44 -3.79
CA GLY A 189 5.51 -16.26 -5.23
C GLY A 189 6.67 -16.86 -6.03
N PRO A 190 7.92 -16.44 -5.78
CA PRO A 190 9.09 -17.05 -6.39
C PRO A 190 9.18 -18.56 -6.20
N ALA A 191 8.95 -19.08 -4.98
CA ALA A 191 9.00 -20.51 -4.71
C ALA A 191 7.92 -21.32 -5.47
N ILE A 192 6.71 -20.77 -5.62
CA ILE A 192 5.64 -21.40 -6.43
C ILE A 192 6.04 -21.40 -7.91
N LEU A 193 6.62 -20.31 -8.40
CA LEU A 193 7.05 -20.18 -9.80
C LEU A 193 8.22 -21.12 -10.11
N GLU A 194 9.17 -21.26 -9.19
CA GLU A 194 10.24 -22.25 -9.24
C GLU A 194 9.68 -23.68 -9.26
N ALA A 195 8.77 -24.01 -8.34
CA ALA A 195 8.12 -25.32 -8.29
C ALA A 195 7.28 -25.63 -9.55
N ALA A 196 6.74 -24.59 -10.21
CA ALA A 196 6.02 -24.70 -11.48
C ALA A 196 6.95 -24.82 -12.70
N GLY A 197 8.28 -24.71 -12.51
CA GLY A 197 9.27 -24.74 -13.58
C GLY A 197 9.33 -23.44 -14.41
N LEU A 198 8.68 -22.38 -13.95
CA LEU A 198 8.65 -21.06 -14.60
C LEU A 198 9.83 -20.17 -14.21
N MET A 199 10.57 -20.53 -13.16
CA MET A 199 11.77 -19.84 -12.71
C MET A 199 12.87 -20.88 -12.49
N SER A 200 14.02 -20.73 -13.16
CA SER A 200 15.17 -21.60 -12.94
C SER A 200 15.86 -21.22 -11.63
N ALA A 201 16.05 -22.19 -10.73
CA ALA A 201 16.96 -22.07 -9.59
C ALA A 201 18.41 -22.03 -10.10
N ARG A 202 18.91 -20.84 -10.43
CA ARG A 202 20.33 -20.62 -10.73
C ARG A 202 20.87 -19.48 -9.89
#